data_AF-A0A7J7IRE3-F1
#
_entry.id   AF-A0A7J7IRE3-F1
#
_cell.length_a   1.000
_cell.length_b   1.000
_cell.length_c   1.000
_cell.angle_alpha   90.00
_cell.angle_beta   90.00
_cell.angle_gamma   90.00
#
_symmetry.space_group_name_H-M   'P 1'
#
loop_
_entity.id
_entity.type
_entity.pdbx_description
1 polymer ?
#
loop_
_entity_poly.entity_id
_entity_poly.type
_entity_poly.pdbx_seq_one_letter_code
_entity_poly.pdbx_strand_id
1 'polypeptide(L)'
;MPSLCSCRNTYTLTACPRSECCSTSITSSHSTSITTSHSASIASSHSASITSSHSASIASSHSASITSSNSASITSSYSASITSSHSASIASSHSASITSSNSASITSFYSASITSSYSTSITSSHSTSITSSHSTFITSSHSASITLSNSASITSSHSASIASSHSASITSSHSASIASSHSASITSS
;
A
#
# COMPACT_ATOMS: atom_id res chain seq x y z
N MET A 1 -29.25 11.30 -22.96
CA MET A 1 -29.13 12.21 -21.80
C MET A 1 -29.19 11.36 -20.54
N PRO A 2 -28.07 10.99 -19.90
CA PRO A 2 -28.17 10.26 -18.63
C PRO A 2 -28.35 11.27 -17.49
N SER A 3 -29.44 11.05 -16.76
CA SER A 3 -29.91 11.85 -15.64
C SER A 3 -28.91 11.82 -14.47
N LEU A 4 -28.54 13.00 -13.99
CA LEU A 4 -27.71 13.21 -12.80
C LEU A 4 -28.46 12.75 -11.55
N CYS A 5 -28.19 11.54 -11.07
CA CYS A 5 -28.64 11.12 -9.75
C CYS A 5 -27.72 11.75 -8.70
N SER A 6 -28.11 12.94 -8.23
CA SER A 6 -27.47 13.65 -7.14
C SER A 6 -27.78 12.94 -5.83
N CYS A 7 -26.93 11.97 -5.46
CA CYS A 7 -26.84 11.56 -4.06
C CYS A 7 -26.03 12.63 -3.31
N ARG A 8 -26.68 13.76 -3.04
CA ARG A 8 -26.21 14.76 -2.10
C ARG A 8 -27.00 14.59 -0.81
N ASN A 9 -26.52 13.78 0.13
CA ASN A 9 -26.47 14.22 1.51
C ASN A 9 -25.72 13.26 2.44
N THR A 10 -24.97 13.93 3.30
CA THR A 10 -24.46 13.63 4.64
C THR A 10 -25.17 12.55 5.48
N TYR A 11 -24.30 11.80 6.17
CA TYR A 11 -24.49 10.96 7.37
C TYR A 11 -25.42 9.74 7.23
N THR A 12 -24.82 8.55 7.43
CA THR A 12 -25.42 7.21 7.47
C THR A 12 -26.10 6.73 6.16
N LEU A 13 -25.35 6.02 5.32
CA LEU A 13 -25.94 5.24 4.23
C LEU A 13 -26.48 3.92 4.79
N THR A 14 -27.75 3.93 5.19
CA THR A 14 -28.58 2.72 5.26
C THR A 14 -28.81 2.22 3.83
N ALA A 15 -28.70 0.90 3.64
CA ALA A 15 -28.68 0.16 2.38
C ALA A 15 -29.68 0.65 1.31
N CYS A 16 -29.19 0.87 0.08
CA CYS A 16 -30.02 1.04 -1.12
C CYS A 16 -30.15 -0.30 -1.86
N PRO A 17 -31.35 -0.88 -2.01
CA PRO A 17 -31.53 -2.11 -2.75
C PRO A 17 -31.80 -1.76 -4.22
N ARG A 18 -30.78 -1.86 -5.07
CA ARG A 18 -30.91 -2.48 -6.41
C ARG A 18 -29.59 -2.50 -7.17
N SER A 19 -29.21 -3.71 -7.58
CA SER A 19 -28.29 -3.95 -8.68
C SER A 19 -28.76 -3.20 -9.92
N GLU A 20 -28.05 -2.12 -10.28
CA GLU A 20 -27.63 -1.79 -11.65
C GLU A 20 -26.93 -0.42 -11.68
N CYS A 21 -25.63 -0.48 -11.98
CA CYS A 21 -24.74 0.56 -12.51
C CYS A 21 -25.02 2.04 -12.19
N CYS A 22 -24.10 2.66 -11.45
CA CYS A 22 -23.49 3.89 -11.96
C CYS A 22 -22.04 4.02 -11.45
N SER A 23 -21.12 4.15 -12.39
CA SER A 23 -19.72 4.52 -12.24
C SER A 23 -19.61 5.86 -11.52
N THR A 24 -19.65 5.84 -10.19
CA THR A 24 -19.72 7.04 -9.36
C THR A 24 -18.35 7.41 -8.84
N SER A 25 -18.09 8.72 -8.79
CA SER A 25 -17.04 9.31 -7.96
C SER A 25 -17.65 9.68 -6.61
N ILE A 26 -17.02 9.27 -5.52
CA ILE A 26 -17.41 9.65 -4.17
C ILE A 26 -16.42 10.67 -3.65
N THR A 27 -16.94 11.82 -3.22
CA THR A 27 -16.13 12.85 -2.56
C THR A 27 -16.71 13.12 -1.19
N SER A 28 -15.87 13.06 -0.15
CA SER A 28 -16.28 13.39 1.21
C SER A 28 -15.21 14.21 1.93
N SER A 29 -15.62 15.26 2.64
CA SER A 29 -14.71 16.02 3.50
C SER A 29 -14.54 15.36 4.86
N HIS A 30 -15.63 14.86 5.45
CA HIS A 30 -15.63 14.17 6.74
C HIS A 30 -16.61 13.01 6.69
N SER A 31 -16.14 11.82 7.02
CA SER A 31 -17.00 10.64 7.12
C SER A 31 -16.50 9.71 8.20
N THR A 32 -17.43 9.09 8.92
CA THR A 32 -17.05 7.98 9.79
C THR A 32 -16.64 6.78 8.94
N SER A 33 -17.45 6.43 7.94
CA SER A 33 -17.14 5.33 7.02
C SER A 33 -17.60 5.62 5.61
N ILE A 34 -16.80 5.19 4.63
CA ILE A 34 -17.13 5.13 3.21
C ILE A 34 -17.07 3.65 2.81
N THR A 35 -18.18 3.07 2.38
CA THR A 35 -18.24 1.67 1.94
C THR A 35 -18.85 1.59 0.55
N THR A 36 -18.15 0.95 -0.39
CA THR A 36 -18.61 0.78 -1.77
C THR A 36 -18.31 -0.61 -2.31
N SER A 37 -19.17 -1.11 -3.19
CA SER A 37 -18.88 -2.32 -3.98
C SER A 37 -18.17 -1.98 -5.29
N HIS A 38 -18.58 -0.91 -5.96
CA HIS A 38 -17.99 -0.45 -7.22
C HIS A 38 -17.96 1.08 -7.22
N SER A 39 -16.81 1.65 -7.54
CA SER A 39 -16.63 3.09 -7.72
C SER A 39 -15.57 3.35 -8.77
N ALA A 40 -15.70 4.44 -9.53
CA ALA A 40 -14.58 4.89 -10.34
C ALA A 40 -13.49 5.47 -9.43
N SER A 41 -13.89 6.39 -8.54
CA SER A 41 -12.97 7.14 -7.69
C SER A 41 -13.56 7.42 -6.31
N ILE A 42 -12.74 7.28 -5.27
CA ILE A 42 -13.06 7.69 -3.91
C ILE A 42 -12.05 8.76 -3.48
N ALA A 43 -12.53 9.94 -3.11
CA ALA A 43 -11.74 11.04 -2.58
C ALA A 43 -12.25 11.41 -1.18
N SER A 44 -11.39 11.31 -0.17
CA SER A 44 -11.76 11.63 1.20
C SER A 44 -10.72 12.47 1.94
N SER A 45 -11.11 13.62 2.49
CA SER A 45 -10.20 14.44 3.31
C SER A 45 -9.99 13.82 4.70
N HIS A 46 -11.06 13.48 5.41
CA HIS A 46 -11.01 12.81 6.71
C HIS A 46 -11.99 11.65 6.75
N SER A 47 -11.48 10.45 7.02
CA SER A 47 -12.32 9.29 7.26
C SER A 47 -11.80 8.41 8.39
N ALA A 48 -12.70 7.82 9.18
CA ALA A 48 -12.25 6.73 10.05
C ALA A 48 -11.96 5.49 9.19
N SER A 49 -12.84 5.17 8.24
CA SER A 49 -12.65 3.98 7.38
C SER A 49 -13.10 4.20 5.94
N ILE A 50 -12.34 3.63 5.00
CA ILE A 50 -12.69 3.50 3.59
C ILE A 50 -12.61 2.02 3.23
N THR A 51 -13.73 1.43 2.80
CA THR A 51 -13.81 0.03 2.36
C THR A 51 -14.35 -0.02 0.93
N SER A 52 -13.61 -0.64 0.02
CA SER A 52 -14.03 -0.79 -1.38
C SER A 52 -13.77 -2.20 -1.90
N SER A 53 -14.75 -2.81 -2.57
CA SER A 53 -14.51 -4.07 -3.27
C SER A 53 -13.80 -3.83 -4.62
N HIS A 54 -14.26 -2.84 -5.39
CA HIS A 54 -13.65 -2.46 -6.67
C HIS A 54 -13.60 -0.94 -6.78
N SER A 55 -12.40 -0.41 -7.03
CA SER A 55 -12.22 1.00 -7.39
C SER A 55 -11.10 1.20 -8.40
N ALA A 56 -11.23 2.17 -9.30
CA ALA A 56 -10.05 2.56 -10.07
C ALA A 56 -9.07 3.31 -9.15
N SER A 57 -9.56 4.27 -8.38
CA SER A 57 -8.71 5.12 -7.53
C SER A 57 -9.31 5.37 -6.15
N ILE A 58 -8.46 5.30 -5.12
CA ILE A 58 -8.75 5.74 -3.75
C ILE A 58 -7.73 6.79 -3.36
N ALA A 59 -8.18 8.00 -3.02
CA ALA A 59 -7.35 9.09 -2.53
C ALA A 59 -7.86 9.52 -1.14
N SER A 60 -6.98 9.50 -0.15
CA SER A 60 -7.30 10.00 1.20
C SER A 60 -6.22 10.92 1.77
N SER A 61 -6.63 12.01 2.40
CA SER A 61 -5.68 12.84 3.15
C SER A 61 -5.44 12.25 4.54
N HIS A 62 -6.51 11.96 5.30
CA HIS A 62 -6.43 11.31 6.60
C HIS A 62 -7.44 10.17 6.68
N SER A 63 -6.94 8.96 6.90
CA SER A 63 -7.78 7.79 7.15
C SER A 63 -7.26 6.98 8.33
N ALA A 64 -8.11 6.50 9.24
CA ALA A 64 -7.62 5.48 10.17
C ALA A 64 -7.37 4.17 9.42
N SER A 65 -8.27 3.76 8.52
CA SER A 65 -8.10 2.54 7.72
C SER A 65 -8.60 2.68 6.28
N ILE A 66 -7.84 2.11 5.36
CA ILE A 66 -8.21 1.94 3.96
C ILE A 66 -8.12 0.45 3.63
N THR A 67 -9.23 -0.14 3.22
CA THR A 67 -9.32 -1.56 2.83
C THR A 67 -9.87 -1.64 1.41
N SER A 68 -9.13 -2.30 0.52
CA SER A 68 -9.56 -2.50 -0.86
C SER A 68 -9.28 -3.90 -1.40
N SER A 69 -10.31 -4.58 -1.90
CA SER A 69 -10.11 -5.89 -2.53
C SER A 69 -9.43 -5.75 -3.90
N ASN A 70 -9.91 -4.83 -4.74
CA ASN A 70 -9.33 -4.55 -6.05
C ASN A 70 -9.24 -3.04 -6.25
N SER A 71 -8.03 -2.54 -6.49
CA SER A 71 -7.81 -1.16 -6.91
C SER A 71 -6.76 -1.01 -7.99
N ALA A 72 -6.91 -0.02 -8.86
CA ALA A 72 -5.77 0.36 -9.70
C ALA A 72 -4.78 1.19 -8.86
N SER A 73 -5.27 2.15 -8.08
CA SER A 73 -4.41 3.02 -7.27
C SER A 73 -5.00 3.34 -5.90
N ILE A 74 -4.14 3.32 -4.87
CA ILE A 74 -4.43 3.81 -3.53
C ILE A 74 -3.39 4.86 -3.17
N THR A 75 -3.82 6.09 -2.91
CA THR A 75 -2.97 7.19 -2.45
C THR A 75 -3.45 7.67 -1.09
N SER A 76 -2.55 7.73 -0.10
CA SER A 76 -2.88 8.24 1.23
C SER A 76 -1.80 9.11 1.84
N SER A 77 -2.14 10.32 2.29
CA SER A 77 -1.17 11.18 2.99
C SER A 77 -0.90 10.68 4.42
N TYR A 78 -1.95 10.37 5.17
CA TYR A 78 -1.87 9.83 6.52
C TYR A 78 -2.82 8.66 6.70
N SER A 79 -2.27 7.50 7.07
CA SER A 79 -3.08 6.35 7.45
C SER A 79 -2.55 5.59 8.65
N ALA A 80 -3.44 5.07 9.48
CA ALA A 80 -2.99 4.05 10.43
C ALA A 80 -2.78 2.72 9.69
N SER A 81 -3.69 2.35 8.80
CA SER A 81 -3.57 1.09 8.04
C SER A 81 -4.07 1.19 6.61
N ILE A 82 -3.32 0.60 5.69
CA ILE A 82 -3.72 0.36 4.30
C ILE A 82 -3.64 -1.14 4.06
N THR A 83 -4.77 -1.75 3.68
CA THR A 83 -4.87 -3.18 3.33
C THR A 83 -5.40 -3.31 1.92
N SER A 84 -4.68 -4.02 1.05
CA SER A 84 -5.19 -4.32 -0.29
C SER A 84 -4.89 -5.74 -0.77
N SER A 85 -5.92 -6.44 -1.28
CA SER A 85 -5.71 -7.76 -1.87
C SER A 85 -5.05 -7.66 -3.24
N HIS A 86 -5.59 -6.83 -4.14
CA HIS A 86 -4.99 -6.55 -5.44
C HIS A 86 -4.93 -5.04 -5.67
N SER A 87 -3.73 -4.54 -5.91
CA SER A 87 -3.50 -3.16 -6.32
C SER A 87 -2.52 -3.09 -7.49
N ALA A 88 -2.69 -2.15 -8.43
CA ALA A 88 -1.55 -1.84 -9.29
C ALA A 88 -0.52 -1.01 -8.49
N SER A 89 -0.98 0.03 -7.79
CA SER A 89 -0.11 0.92 -7.04
C SER A 89 -0.67 1.30 -5.67
N ILE A 90 0.21 1.32 -4.66
CA ILE A 90 -0.06 1.89 -3.33
C ILE A 90 0.99 2.95 -3.05
N ALA A 91 0.56 4.18 -2.79
CA ALA A 91 1.41 5.31 -2.41
C ALA A 91 0.97 5.86 -1.06
N SER A 92 1.88 5.94 -0.09
CA SER A 92 1.60 6.57 1.19
C SER A 92 2.71 7.50 1.67
N SER A 93 2.36 8.67 2.21
CA SER A 93 3.34 9.54 2.85
C SER A 93 3.62 9.08 4.28
N HIS A 94 2.59 8.83 5.08
CA HIS A 94 2.72 8.32 6.44
C HIS A 94 1.72 7.19 6.65
N SER A 95 2.21 6.00 6.97
CA SER A 95 1.37 4.85 7.31
C SER A 95 1.91 4.11 8.51
N ALA A 96 1.10 3.77 9.52
CA ALA A 96 1.60 2.84 10.53
C ALA A 96 1.81 1.44 9.91
N SER A 97 0.89 0.99 9.05
CA SER A 97 1.03 -0.30 8.37
C SER A 97 0.47 -0.30 6.95
N ILE A 98 1.21 -0.92 6.03
CA ILE A 98 0.79 -1.20 4.66
C ILE A 98 0.85 -2.72 4.47
N THR A 99 -0.28 -3.33 4.16
CA THR A 99 -0.38 -4.77 3.86
C THR A 99 -0.94 -4.96 2.46
N SER A 100 -0.24 -5.72 1.61
CA SER A 100 -0.76 -6.10 0.30
C SER A 100 -0.54 -7.57 -0.04
N SER A 101 -1.55 -8.23 -0.60
CA SER A 101 -1.35 -9.60 -1.12
C SER A 101 -0.69 -9.57 -2.49
N ASN A 102 -1.19 -8.74 -3.41
CA ASN A 102 -0.62 -8.53 -4.73
C ASN A 102 -0.59 -7.04 -5.05
N SER A 103 0.60 -6.53 -5.35
CA SER A 103 0.79 -5.17 -5.84
C SER A 103 1.79 -5.13 -6.99
N ALA A 104 1.62 -4.26 -7.98
CA ALA A 104 2.76 -3.99 -8.87
C ALA A 104 3.79 -3.15 -8.10
N SER A 105 3.36 -2.05 -7.47
CA SER A 105 4.25 -1.13 -6.76
C SER A 105 3.71 -0.68 -5.40
N ILE A 106 4.59 -0.64 -4.41
CA ILE A 106 4.34 -0.04 -3.10
C ILE A 106 5.38 1.05 -2.86
N THR A 107 4.94 2.28 -2.66
CA THR A 107 5.80 3.42 -2.32
C THR A 107 5.37 4.00 -0.99
N SER A 108 6.30 4.09 -0.04
CA SER A 108 6.04 4.72 1.25
C SER A 108 7.14 5.67 1.68
N PHE A 109 6.79 6.83 2.22
CA PHE A 109 7.79 7.78 2.73
C PHE A 109 8.13 7.50 4.19
N TYR A 110 7.12 7.34 5.05
CA TYR A 110 7.26 6.86 6.42
C TYR A 110 6.30 5.71 6.66
N SER A 111 6.84 4.57 7.10
CA SER A 111 6.02 3.48 7.62
C SER A 111 6.60 2.81 8.85
N ALA A 112 5.74 2.33 9.75
CA ALA A 112 6.25 1.37 10.72
C ALA A 112 6.48 0.05 10.00
N SER A 113 5.45 -0.53 9.38
CA SER A 113 5.55 -1.82 8.70
C SER A 113 5.03 -1.80 7.27
N ILE A 114 5.75 -2.47 6.37
CA ILE A 114 5.30 -2.80 5.01
C ILE A 114 5.35 -4.31 4.87
N THR A 115 4.21 -4.94 4.60
CA THR A 115 4.09 -6.38 4.39
C THR A 115 3.49 -6.65 3.02
N SER A 116 4.16 -7.45 2.21
CA SER A 116 3.66 -7.86 0.90
C SER A 116 3.82 -9.35 0.64
N SER A 117 2.82 -10.02 0.08
CA SER A 117 3.03 -11.41 -0.40
C SER A 117 3.70 -11.41 -1.77
N TYR A 118 3.20 -10.59 -2.69
CA TYR A 118 3.75 -10.43 -4.03
C TYR A 118 3.81 -8.95 -4.39
N SER A 119 5.01 -8.48 -4.73
CA SER A 119 5.19 -7.17 -5.34
C SER A 119 6.17 -7.20 -6.50
N THR A 120 6.00 -6.31 -7.47
CA THR A 120 7.09 -6.07 -8.42
C THR A 120 8.13 -5.19 -7.72
N SER A 121 7.72 -4.05 -7.17
CA SER A 121 8.62 -3.11 -6.51
C SER A 121 8.10 -2.63 -5.16
N ILE A 122 8.99 -2.53 -4.17
CA ILE A 122 8.74 -1.83 -2.91
C ILE A 122 9.81 -0.76 -2.75
N THR A 123 9.38 0.50 -2.61
CA THR A 123 10.25 1.64 -2.33
C THR A 123 9.84 2.27 -1.00
N SER A 124 10.80 2.41 -0.09
CA SER A 124 10.56 3.02 1.21
C SER A 124 11.67 3.97 1.64
N SER A 125 11.33 5.22 1.98
CA SER A 125 12.33 6.15 2.52
C SER A 125 12.67 5.83 3.96
N HIS A 126 11.66 5.65 4.81
CA HIS A 126 11.84 5.26 6.21
C HIS A 126 10.85 4.17 6.58
N SER A 127 11.38 3.04 7.02
CA SER A 127 10.57 1.96 7.57
C SER A 127 11.17 1.36 8.83
N THR A 128 10.34 0.89 9.75
CA THR A 128 10.89 0.02 10.82
C THR A 128 11.06 -1.39 10.29
N SER A 129 10.12 -1.90 9.51
CA SER A 129 10.19 -3.25 8.95
C SER A 129 9.59 -3.33 7.56
N ILE A 130 10.30 -4.01 6.65
CA ILE A 130 9.82 -4.38 5.32
C ILE A 130 9.87 -5.90 5.24
N THR A 131 8.71 -6.53 5.05
CA THR A 131 8.59 -7.98 4.85
C THR A 131 7.96 -8.25 3.50
N SER A 132 8.61 -9.07 2.67
CA SER A 132 7.96 -9.56 1.45
C SER A 132 8.29 -11.01 1.11
N SER A 133 7.30 -11.81 0.74
CA SER A 133 7.57 -13.17 0.29
C SER A 133 8.20 -13.17 -1.11
N HIS A 134 7.67 -12.37 -2.04
CA HIS A 134 8.21 -12.22 -3.38
C HIS A 134 8.23 -10.75 -3.76
N SER A 135 9.42 -10.23 -4.05
CA SER A 135 9.58 -8.95 -4.75
C SER A 135 10.50 -9.11 -5.95
N THR A 136 10.40 -8.26 -6.96
CA THR A 136 11.51 -8.16 -7.94
C THR A 136 12.56 -7.17 -7.44
N PHE A 137 12.12 -6.02 -6.95
CA PHE A 137 12.99 -4.95 -6.46
C PHE A 137 12.55 -4.46 -5.09
N ILE A 138 13.53 -4.23 -4.22
CA ILE A 138 13.34 -3.55 -2.94
C ILE A 138 14.37 -2.42 -2.86
N THR A 139 13.88 -1.20 -2.65
CA THR A 139 14.72 -0.04 -2.39
C THR A 139 14.33 0.56 -1.05
N SER A 140 15.28 0.65 -0.12
CA SER A 140 15.06 1.34 1.16
C SER A 140 16.17 2.32 1.49
N SER A 141 15.83 3.53 1.94
CA SER A 141 16.85 4.47 2.43
C SER A 141 17.20 4.19 3.89
N HIS A 142 16.19 4.04 4.76
CA HIS A 142 16.39 3.71 6.16
C HIS A 142 15.38 2.62 6.57
N SER A 143 15.90 1.47 6.99
CA SER A 143 15.10 0.39 7.55
C SER A 143 15.71 -0.15 8.83
N ALA A 144 14.93 -0.52 9.84
CA ALA A 144 15.50 -1.34 10.92
C ALA A 144 15.71 -2.78 10.43
N SER A 145 14.69 -3.37 9.79
CA SER A 145 14.75 -4.72 9.24
C SER A 145 14.15 -4.83 7.85
N ILE A 146 14.82 -5.60 6.97
CA ILE A 146 14.30 -6.03 5.68
C ILE A 146 14.34 -7.56 5.65
N THR A 147 13.19 -8.22 5.54
CA THR A 147 13.07 -9.68 5.52
C THR A 147 12.35 -10.15 4.26
N LEU A 148 13.01 -11.00 3.47
CA LEU A 148 12.54 -11.41 2.15
C LEU A 148 12.72 -12.91 1.94
N SER A 149 11.77 -13.56 1.24
CA SER A 149 11.98 -14.95 0.80
C SER A 149 12.62 -15.00 -0.58
N ASN A 150 12.11 -14.23 -1.54
CA ASN A 150 12.64 -14.17 -2.90
C ASN A 150 12.70 -12.72 -3.38
N SER A 151 13.87 -12.31 -3.89
CA SER A 151 14.07 -11.04 -4.57
C SER A 151 14.99 -11.17 -5.79
N ALA A 152 14.82 -10.32 -6.80
CA ALA A 152 15.89 -10.16 -7.79
C ALA A 152 16.97 -9.22 -7.23
N SER A 153 16.58 -8.07 -6.66
CA SER A 153 17.54 -7.11 -6.10
C SER A 153 17.03 -6.45 -4.82
N ILE A 154 17.93 -6.24 -3.87
CA ILE A 154 17.72 -5.47 -2.65
C ILE A 154 18.75 -4.36 -2.60
N THR A 155 18.31 -3.11 -2.56
CA THR A 155 19.16 -1.94 -2.36
C THR A 155 18.77 -1.26 -1.06
N SER A 156 19.71 -1.12 -0.13
CA SER A 156 19.45 -0.43 1.14
C SER A 156 20.58 0.51 1.56
N SER A 157 20.28 1.80 1.76
CA SER A 157 21.32 2.75 2.21
C SER A 157 21.69 2.52 3.68
N HIS A 158 20.72 2.42 4.57
CA HIS A 158 20.93 2.16 5.99
C HIS A 158 19.98 1.06 6.48
N SER A 159 20.54 -0.02 7.00
CA SER A 159 19.75 -1.07 7.65
C SER A 159 20.42 -1.63 8.89
N ALA A 160 19.64 -1.95 9.93
CA ALA A 160 20.20 -2.75 11.02
C ALA A 160 20.37 -4.20 10.57
N SER A 161 19.36 -4.75 9.88
CA SER A 161 19.38 -6.13 9.40
C SER A 161 18.73 -6.29 8.03
N ILE A 162 19.37 -7.10 7.18
CA ILE A 162 18.81 -7.59 5.92
C ILE A 162 18.86 -9.11 5.94
N ALA A 163 17.71 -9.77 5.84
CA ALA A 163 17.58 -11.22 5.74
C ALA A 163 16.88 -11.59 4.42
N SER A 164 17.53 -12.42 3.60
CA SER A 164 16.93 -12.91 2.35
C SER A 164 17.24 -14.38 2.07
N SER A 165 16.20 -15.21 1.84
CA SER A 165 16.44 -16.62 1.49
C SER A 165 17.03 -16.76 0.08
N HIS A 166 16.46 -16.09 -0.92
CA HIS A 166 16.98 -16.07 -2.29
C HIS A 166 17.00 -14.63 -2.83
N SER A 167 18.18 -14.17 -3.21
CA SER A 167 18.38 -12.90 -3.91
C SER A 167 19.32 -13.09 -5.08
N ALA A 168 19.14 -12.39 -6.21
CA ALA A 168 20.24 -12.30 -7.18
C ALA A 168 21.31 -11.34 -6.63
N SER A 169 20.90 -10.16 -6.17
CA SER A 169 21.83 -9.15 -5.65
C SER A 169 21.34 -8.49 -4.37
N ILE A 170 22.27 -8.21 -3.45
CA ILE A 170 22.06 -7.38 -2.27
C ILE A 170 23.13 -6.28 -2.27
N THR A 171 22.70 -5.03 -2.32
CA THR A 171 23.57 -3.85 -2.20
C THR A 171 23.18 -3.09 -0.94
N SER A 172 24.13 -2.89 -0.03
CA SER A 172 23.92 -2.02 1.13
C SER A 172 25.09 -1.10 1.42
N SER A 173 24.80 0.15 1.78
CA SER A 173 25.85 1.13 2.13
C SER A 173 26.23 1.13 3.60
N HIS A 174 25.28 0.84 4.49
CA HIS A 174 25.52 0.69 5.92
C HIS A 174 24.55 -0.36 6.46
N SER A 175 25.07 -1.57 6.70
CA SER A 175 24.31 -2.65 7.31
C SER A 175 25.03 -3.23 8.51
N ALA A 176 24.36 -3.34 9.66
CA ALA A 176 24.95 -4.03 10.81
C ALA A 176 24.97 -5.55 10.61
N SER A 177 24.01 -6.09 9.84
CA SER A 177 23.94 -7.53 9.54
C SER A 177 23.26 -7.79 8.20
N ILE A 178 23.85 -8.70 7.41
CA ILE A 178 23.25 -9.23 6.18
C ILE A 178 23.33 -10.76 6.26
N ALA A 179 22.17 -11.41 6.23
CA ALA A 179 22.03 -12.86 6.19
C ALA A 179 21.37 -13.27 4.88
N SER A 180 22.02 -14.13 4.09
CA SER A 180 21.40 -14.72 2.92
C SER A 180 21.76 -16.19 2.73
N SER A 181 20.77 -17.00 2.37
CA SER A 181 20.97 -18.42 2.08
C SER A 181 21.49 -18.63 0.66
N HIS A 182 20.91 -17.95 -0.33
CA HIS A 182 21.33 -18.01 -1.72
C HIS A 182 21.39 -16.60 -2.29
N SER A 183 22.60 -16.10 -2.53
CA SER A 183 22.85 -14.82 -3.20
C SER A 183 23.93 -14.97 -4.26
N ALA A 184 23.71 -14.41 -5.46
CA ALA A 184 24.74 -14.37 -6.49
C ALA A 184 25.75 -13.24 -6.23
N SER A 185 25.32 -12.12 -5.64
CA SER A 185 26.20 -11.02 -5.26
C SER A 185 25.72 -10.33 -3.98
N ILE A 186 26.64 -10.04 -3.07
CA ILE A 186 26.41 -9.18 -1.90
C ILE A 186 27.50 -8.11 -1.90
N THR A 187 27.09 -6.84 -2.00
CA THR A 187 27.96 -5.68 -1.91
C THR A 187 27.57 -4.89 -0.67
N SER A 188 28.47 -4.80 0.30
CA SER A 188 28.30 -3.99 1.51
C SER A 188 29.45 -2.99 1.63
N SER A 189 29.14 -1.72 1.89
CA SER A 189 30.13 -0.69 2.27
C SER A 189 30.08 -0.40 3.77
#